data_AF-A0A455U579-F1
#
_entry.id   AF-A0A455U579-F1
#
_cell.length_a   1.000
_cell.length_b   1.000
_cell.length_c   1.000
_cell.angle_alpha   90.00
_cell.angle_beta   90.00
_cell.angle_gamma   90.00
#
_symmetry.space_group_name_H-M   'P 1'
#
loop_
_entity.id
_entity.type
_entity.pdbx_description
1 polymer ?
#
loop_
_entity_poly.entity_id
_entity_poly.type
_entity_poly.pdbx_seq_one_letter_code
_entity_poly.pdbx_strand_id
1 'polypeptide(L)'
;MLTLEEGSLPPRLDEVEVLERHQLENVVDGLATLTARTGRAERLSMPVADANGEVATRELVRLGDFAAFTENELLERGENDGNLVVLPRTPNDIGALLADYYHGESNVFAVDPTQGSVLEALAQQPSLWERFQQGGYVGYVVVALGILGLLIGLGQYLYLVVVSLRVNRQRQSLNQLKANNPPGTCIAAF
;
A
#
# COMPACT_ATOMS: atom_id res chain seq x y z
N MET A 1 -8.92 -8.37 17.50
CA MET A 1 -8.93 -7.59 18.76
C MET A 1 -7.50 -7.41 19.28
N LEU A 2 -6.95 -6.21 19.06
CA LEU A 2 -5.71 -5.63 19.59
C LEU A 2 -5.93 -5.04 21.01
N THR A 3 -6.81 -5.65 21.79
CA THR A 3 -6.94 -5.39 23.23
C THR A 3 -5.71 -5.98 23.92
N LEU A 4 -4.75 -5.12 24.22
CA LEU A 4 -3.39 -5.49 24.64
C LEU A 4 -3.19 -5.49 26.17
N GLU A 5 -4.22 -5.14 26.94
CA GLU A 5 -4.16 -5.19 28.41
C GLU A 5 -4.97 -6.38 28.96
N GLU A 6 -4.27 -7.30 29.63
CA GLU A 6 -4.87 -8.30 30.51
C GLU A 6 -5.67 -7.61 31.62
N GLY A 7 -6.93 -8.00 31.81
CA GLY A 7 -7.84 -7.40 32.80
C GLY A 7 -8.74 -6.27 32.27
N SER A 8 -8.69 -5.95 30.98
CA SER A 8 -9.60 -4.97 30.36
C SER A 8 -11.03 -5.49 30.13
N LEU A 9 -11.22 -6.80 30.19
CA LEU A 9 -12.53 -7.43 30.02
C LEU A 9 -13.26 -7.50 31.37
N PRO A 10 -14.58 -7.22 31.39
CA PRO A 10 -15.37 -7.37 32.61
C PRO A 10 -15.28 -8.82 33.13
N PRO A 11 -15.41 -9.01 34.45
CA PRO A 11 -15.35 -10.34 35.06
C PRO A 11 -16.42 -11.23 34.45
N ARG A 12 -16.11 -12.52 34.30
CA ARG A 12 -17.10 -13.48 33.83
C ARG A 12 -18.15 -13.69 34.91
N LEU A 13 -19.42 -13.72 34.50
CA LEU A 13 -20.59 -13.74 35.40
C LEU A 13 -21.13 -15.16 35.64
N ASP A 14 -20.48 -16.16 35.05
CA ASP A 14 -20.78 -17.59 35.15
C ASP A 14 -20.43 -18.21 36.51
N GLU A 15 -19.54 -17.58 37.29
CA GLU A 15 -19.19 -17.98 38.65
C GLU A 15 -20.08 -17.34 39.73
N VAL A 16 -21.05 -16.50 39.34
CA VAL A 16 -21.88 -15.73 40.27
C VAL A 16 -23.28 -16.35 40.38
N GLU A 17 -23.63 -16.84 41.57
CA GLU A 17 -24.90 -17.52 41.84
C GLU A 17 -26.11 -16.55 41.87
N VAL A 18 -25.90 -15.26 42.19
CA VAL A 18 -26.92 -14.20 42.15
C VAL A 18 -26.31 -12.89 41.64
N LEU A 19 -26.86 -12.35 40.55
CA LEU A 19 -26.46 -11.06 39.98
C LEU A 19 -26.82 -9.90 40.89
N GLU A 20 -25.82 -9.27 41.49
CA GLU A 20 -26.00 -8.07 42.31
C GLU A 20 -25.92 -6.79 41.47
N ARG A 21 -26.60 -5.73 41.91
CA ARG A 21 -26.62 -4.43 41.22
C ARG A 21 -25.20 -3.90 40.93
N HIS A 22 -24.26 -4.07 41.86
CA HIS A 22 -22.89 -3.60 41.68
C HIS A 22 -22.14 -4.29 40.52
N GLN A 23 -22.53 -5.53 40.16
CA GLN A 23 -21.87 -6.30 39.12
C GLN A 23 -22.34 -5.79 37.76
N LEU A 24 -23.64 -5.50 37.66
CA LEU A 24 -24.22 -4.87 36.48
C LEU A 24 -23.60 -3.49 36.24
N GLU A 25 -23.44 -2.68 37.29
CA GLU A 25 -22.76 -1.38 37.20
C GLU A 25 -21.32 -1.53 36.70
N ASN A 26 -20.54 -2.45 37.29
CA ASN A 26 -19.16 -2.72 36.87
C ASN A 26 -19.04 -3.20 35.41
N VAL A 27 -19.98 -4.04 34.95
CA VAL A 27 -19.99 -4.52 33.56
C VAL A 27 -20.30 -3.38 32.60
N VAL A 28 -21.30 -2.55 32.91
CA VAL A 28 -21.65 -1.38 32.09
C VAL A 28 -20.49 -0.40 32.03
N ASP A 29 -19.86 -0.10 33.16
CA ASP A 29 -18.69 0.78 33.22
C ASP A 29 -17.49 0.20 32.45
N GLY A 30 -17.28 -1.11 32.54
CA GLY A 30 -16.26 -1.82 31.76
C GLY A 30 -16.52 -1.72 30.26
N LEU A 31 -17.75 -1.97 29.81
CA LEU A 31 -18.14 -1.87 28.40
C LEU A 31 -18.06 -0.43 27.88
N ALA A 32 -18.48 0.55 28.68
CA ALA A 32 -18.36 1.97 28.35
C ALA A 32 -16.88 2.38 28.19
N THR A 33 -16.02 1.90 29.09
CA THR A 33 -14.57 2.13 29.02
C THR A 33 -13.95 1.48 27.80
N LEU A 34 -14.29 0.23 27.49
CA LEU A 34 -13.83 -0.47 26.28
C LEU A 34 -14.26 0.29 25.01
N THR A 35 -15.51 0.73 24.95
CA THR A 35 -16.05 1.52 23.82
C THR A 35 -15.35 2.86 23.67
N ALA A 36 -15.03 3.54 24.77
CA ALA A 36 -14.25 4.77 24.71
C ALA A 36 -12.81 4.53 24.23
N ARG A 37 -12.23 3.37 24.52
CA ARG A 37 -10.86 3.00 24.12
C ARG A 37 -10.75 2.61 22.65
N THR A 38 -11.79 2.06 22.03
CA THR A 38 -11.77 1.72 20.58
C THR A 38 -11.63 2.96 19.68
N GLY A 39 -11.95 4.15 20.19
CA GLY A 39 -11.81 5.42 19.46
C GLY A 39 -10.54 6.22 19.78
N ARG A 40 -9.61 5.69 20.58
CA ARG A 40 -8.40 6.43 21.01
C ARG A 40 -7.16 6.00 20.24
N ALA A 41 -6.34 7.00 19.92
CA ALA A 41 -4.98 6.85 19.43
C ALA A 41 -4.01 7.06 20.60
N GLU A 42 -3.11 6.12 20.87
CA GLU A 42 -2.15 6.24 21.95
C GLU A 42 -0.78 5.66 21.57
N ARG A 43 0.27 6.19 22.18
CA ARG A 43 1.63 5.66 22.08
C ARG A 43 1.91 4.75 23.25
N LEU A 44 2.42 3.56 22.95
CA LEU A 44 2.72 2.52 23.92
C LEU A 44 4.14 2.01 23.68
N SER A 45 4.75 1.46 24.71
CA SER A 45 6.03 0.75 24.60
C SER A 45 5.82 -0.68 25.05
N MET A 46 5.94 -1.62 24.11
CA MET A 46 5.60 -3.03 24.34
C MET A 46 6.57 -3.96 23.62
N PRO A 47 6.69 -5.23 24.06
CA PRO A 47 7.45 -6.24 23.34
C PRO A 47 6.81 -6.53 21.98
N VAL A 48 7.60 -6.36 20.92
CA VAL A 48 7.23 -6.64 19.53
C VAL A 48 8.25 -7.61 18.95
N ALA A 49 7.77 -8.71 18.38
CA ALA A 49 8.57 -9.63 17.59
C ALA A 49 8.81 -9.05 16.19
N ASP A 50 10.07 -8.99 15.76
CA ASP A 50 10.41 -8.61 14.39
C ASP A 50 10.17 -9.77 13.38
N ALA A 51 10.45 -9.51 12.10
CA ALA A 51 10.33 -10.51 11.03
C ALA A 51 11.31 -11.70 11.19
N ASN A 52 12.34 -11.59 12.03
CA ASN A 52 13.28 -12.65 12.37
C ASN A 52 12.85 -13.45 13.61
N GLY A 53 11.78 -13.03 14.29
CA GLY A 53 11.30 -13.60 15.55
C GLY A 53 12.01 -13.07 16.80
N GLU A 54 12.85 -12.04 16.69
CA GLU A 54 13.46 -11.38 17.84
C GLU A 54 12.47 -10.44 18.51
N VAL A 55 12.20 -10.67 19.79
CA VAL A 55 11.30 -9.85 20.59
C VAL A 55 12.07 -8.70 21.23
N ALA A 56 11.74 -7.46 20.85
CA ALA A 56 12.31 -6.25 21.42
C ALA A 56 11.22 -5.29 21.87
N THR A 57 11.45 -4.55 22.96
CA THR A 57 10.54 -3.48 23.37
C THR A 57 10.65 -2.32 22.40
N ARG A 58 9.56 -1.98 21.72
CA ARG A 58 9.51 -0.88 20.74
C ARG A 58 8.38 0.07 21.08
N GLU A 59 8.61 1.35 20.76
CA GLU A 59 7.54 2.34 20.76
C GLU A 59 6.63 2.11 19.55
N LEU A 60 5.33 2.14 19.79
CA LEU A 60 4.31 1.91 18.78
C LEU A 60 3.11 2.83 19.02
N VAL A 61 2.38 3.12 17.96
CA VAL A 61 1.10 3.80 18.00
C VAL A 61 0.00 2.77 17.85
N ARG A 62 -0.94 2.76 18.79
CA ARG A 62 -2.18 1.98 18.72
C ARG A 62 -3.34 2.89 18.35
N LEU A 63 -4.10 2.50 17.33
CA LEU A 63 -5.36 3.12 16.93
C LEU A 63 -6.52 2.21 17.30
N GLY A 64 -7.02 2.40 18.52
CA GLY A 64 -8.14 1.65 19.05
C GLY A 64 -7.94 0.14 18.95
N ASP A 65 -8.90 -0.51 18.31
CA ASP A 65 -8.86 -1.96 18.00
C ASP A 65 -8.57 -2.25 16.52
N PHE A 66 -8.28 -1.21 15.73
CA PHE A 66 -8.21 -1.32 14.28
C PHE A 66 -6.79 -1.61 13.78
N ALA A 67 -5.80 -0.96 14.37
CA ALA A 67 -4.42 -1.10 13.95
C ALA A 67 -3.43 -0.76 15.06
N ALA A 68 -2.25 -1.38 14.99
CA ALA A 68 -1.06 -0.99 15.74
C ALA A 68 0.10 -0.91 14.74
N PHE A 69 0.98 0.08 14.88
CA PHE A 69 2.11 0.29 13.97
C PHE A 69 3.28 0.99 14.67
N THR A 70 4.49 0.77 14.14
CA THR A 70 5.71 1.51 14.53
C THR A 70 5.85 2.75 13.64
N GLU A 71 7.06 3.18 13.29
CA GLU A 71 7.24 4.31 12.37
C GLU A 71 6.72 4.01 10.96
N ASN A 72 6.93 2.80 10.45
CA ASN A 72 6.64 2.44 9.07
C ASN A 72 6.11 1.01 8.90
N GLU A 73 5.96 0.25 9.99
CA GLU A 73 5.54 -1.15 9.95
C GLU A 73 4.23 -1.35 10.68
N LEU A 74 3.29 -2.07 10.04
CA LEU A 74 2.09 -2.56 10.71
C LEU A 74 2.42 -3.72 11.63
N LEU A 75 1.69 -3.78 12.74
CA LEU A 75 1.78 -4.84 13.73
C LEU A 75 0.49 -5.65 13.71
N GLU A 76 0.64 -6.96 13.81
CA GLU A 76 -0.44 -7.91 13.97
C GLU A 76 -0.32 -8.66 15.30
N ARG A 77 -1.40 -9.31 15.71
CA ARG A 77 -1.38 -10.14 16.91
C ARG A 77 -0.87 -11.54 16.55
N GLY A 78 0.21 -11.96 17.17
CA GLY A 78 0.78 -13.30 16.98
C GLY A 78 -0.14 -14.41 17.52
N GLU A 79 -0.13 -15.57 16.85
CA GLU A 79 -1.01 -16.69 17.15
C GLU A 79 -0.77 -17.36 18.51
N ASN A 80 0.47 -17.36 19.01
CA ASN A 80 0.86 -18.22 20.12
C ASN A 80 0.74 -17.58 21.52
N ASP A 81 0.97 -16.27 21.64
CA ASP A 81 1.19 -15.65 22.96
C ASP A 81 0.54 -14.27 23.09
N GLY A 82 -0.24 -13.86 22.09
CA GLY A 82 -0.84 -12.52 22.04
C GLY A 82 0.16 -11.37 21.89
N ASN A 83 1.46 -11.66 21.80
CA ASN A 83 2.52 -10.71 21.48
C ASN A 83 2.29 -10.06 20.12
N LEU A 84 2.70 -8.81 19.98
CA LEU A 84 2.67 -8.11 18.70
C LEU A 84 3.82 -8.61 17.81
N VAL A 85 3.50 -8.88 16.56
CA VAL A 85 4.45 -9.29 15.53
C VAL A 85 4.43 -8.25 14.43
N VAL A 86 5.61 -7.89 13.91
CA VAL A 86 5.71 -7.04 12.72
C VAL A 86 5.14 -7.80 11.53
N LEU A 87 4.19 -7.17 10.83
CA LEU A 87 3.65 -7.73 9.60
C LEU A 87 4.78 -7.88 8.56
N PRO A 88 5.00 -9.07 7.97
CA PRO A 88 6.16 -9.35 7.13
C PRO A 88 6.33 -8.40 5.93
N ARG A 89 5.22 -7.82 5.45
CA ARG A 89 5.24 -6.83 4.38
C ARG A 89 4.12 -5.82 4.57
N THR A 90 4.51 -4.58 4.84
CA THR A 90 3.62 -3.42 4.76
C THR A 90 3.72 -2.82 3.34
N PRO A 91 2.62 -2.65 2.59
CA PRO A 91 2.66 -1.99 1.29
C PRO A 91 3.27 -0.58 1.38
N ASN A 92 4.13 -0.20 0.43
CA ASN A 92 4.86 1.08 0.47
C ASN A 92 3.96 2.30 0.64
N ASP A 93 2.82 2.33 -0.07
CA ASP A 93 1.85 3.43 0.01
C ASP A 93 1.24 3.56 1.40
N ILE A 94 1.06 2.43 2.11
CA ILE A 94 0.58 2.42 3.49
C ILE A 94 1.73 2.82 4.43
N GLY A 95 2.93 2.28 4.24
CA GLY A 95 4.10 2.63 5.07
C GLY A 95 4.41 4.13 5.11
N ALA A 96 4.26 4.83 3.98
CA ALA A 96 4.40 6.29 3.95
C ALA A 96 3.33 7.01 4.79
N LEU A 97 2.06 6.60 4.69
CA LEU A 97 0.97 7.15 5.51
C LEU A 97 1.18 6.90 7.02
N LEU A 98 1.73 5.73 7.38
CA LEU A 98 2.06 5.41 8.76
C LEU A 98 3.14 6.35 9.30
N ALA A 99 4.20 6.60 8.52
CA ALA A 99 5.28 7.49 8.92
C ALA A 99 4.78 8.92 9.13
N ASP A 100 3.97 9.44 8.21
CA ASP A 100 3.39 10.78 8.33
C ASP A 100 2.50 10.89 9.58
N TYR A 101 1.72 9.84 9.89
CA TYR A 101 0.91 9.78 11.11
C TYR A 101 1.79 9.66 12.37
N TYR A 102 2.85 8.84 12.31
CA TYR A 102 3.77 8.63 13.41
C TYR A 102 4.56 9.90 13.75
N HIS A 103 4.89 10.73 12.77
CA HIS A 103 5.56 12.02 13.02
C HIS A 103 4.58 13.17 13.30
N GLY A 104 3.27 12.92 13.21
CA GLY A 104 2.22 13.92 13.43
C GLY A 104 2.11 14.94 12.28
N GLU A 105 2.68 14.62 11.11
CA GLU A 105 2.57 15.42 9.89
C GLU A 105 1.19 15.26 9.24
N SER A 106 0.53 14.11 9.48
CA SER A 106 -0.80 13.81 9.00
C SER A 106 -1.67 13.19 10.09
N ASN A 107 -2.98 13.43 10.02
CA ASN A 107 -3.99 12.73 10.84
C ASN A 107 -4.82 11.74 10.00
N VAL A 108 -4.37 11.46 8.77
CA VAL A 108 -5.05 10.55 7.85
C VAL A 108 -4.51 9.15 8.08
N PHE A 109 -5.42 8.20 8.32
CA PHE A 109 -5.09 6.80 8.48
C PHE A 109 -6.02 5.92 7.64
N ALA A 110 -5.45 4.93 6.96
CA ALA A 110 -6.20 3.96 6.18
C ALA A 110 -6.63 2.79 7.08
N VAL A 111 -7.92 2.68 7.36
CA VAL A 111 -8.48 1.58 8.16
C VAL A 111 -8.95 0.46 7.25
N ASP A 112 -8.50 -0.77 7.50
CA ASP A 112 -9.05 -1.98 6.87
C ASP A 112 -10.24 -2.50 7.70
N PRO A 113 -11.49 -2.38 7.20
CA PRO A 113 -12.68 -2.87 7.91
C PRO A 113 -12.72 -4.39 8.04
N THR A 114 -11.88 -5.12 7.30
CA THR A 114 -11.78 -6.58 7.33
C THR A 114 -10.79 -7.10 8.40
N GLN A 115 -10.35 -6.22 9.31
CA GLN A 115 -9.45 -6.56 10.42
C GLN A 115 -8.17 -7.29 9.97
N GLY A 116 -7.61 -6.90 8.81
CA GLY A 116 -6.31 -7.37 8.36
C GLY A 116 -6.34 -8.45 7.26
N SER A 117 -7.49 -9.07 6.95
CA SER A 117 -7.53 -10.09 5.87
C SER A 117 -7.22 -9.53 4.48
N VAL A 118 -7.61 -8.28 4.20
CA VAL A 118 -7.23 -7.60 2.94
C VAL A 118 -5.77 -7.21 2.98
N LEU A 119 -5.29 -6.72 4.11
CA LEU A 119 -3.88 -6.34 4.28
C LEU A 119 -2.94 -7.54 4.14
N GLU A 120 -3.32 -8.70 4.67
CA GLU A 120 -2.61 -9.97 4.55
C GLU A 120 -2.58 -10.44 3.09
N ALA A 121 -3.72 -10.37 2.39
CA ALA A 121 -3.79 -10.70 0.97
C ALA A 121 -2.91 -9.77 0.11
N LEU A 122 -2.84 -8.48 0.44
CA LEU A 122 -1.96 -7.51 -0.23
C LEU A 122 -0.48 -7.77 0.11
N ALA A 123 -0.16 -8.14 1.35
CA ALA A 123 1.19 -8.51 1.78
C ALA A 123 1.70 -9.75 1.03
N GLN A 124 0.82 -10.70 0.71
CA GLN A 124 1.15 -11.91 -0.05
C GLN A 124 1.21 -11.69 -1.57
N GLN A 125 0.80 -10.51 -2.09
CA GLN A 125 0.88 -10.26 -3.52
C GLN A 125 2.34 -10.01 -3.95
N PRO A 126 2.86 -10.81 -4.90
CA PRO A 126 4.21 -10.61 -5.39
C PRO A 126 4.27 -9.31 -6.20
N SER A 127 5.26 -8.48 -5.89
CA SER A 127 5.49 -7.22 -6.61
C SER A 127 5.76 -7.47 -8.10
N LEU A 128 5.52 -6.48 -8.97
CA LEU A 128 5.84 -6.60 -10.41
C LEU A 128 7.31 -6.99 -10.63
N TRP A 129 8.20 -6.53 -9.75
CA TRP A 129 9.62 -6.86 -9.76
C TRP A 129 9.90 -8.30 -9.33
N GLU A 130 9.24 -8.78 -8.27
CA GLU A 130 9.32 -10.19 -7.85
C GLU A 130 8.77 -11.14 -8.92
N ARG A 131 7.66 -10.76 -9.57
CA ARG A 131 7.10 -11.49 -10.70
C ARG A 131 8.08 -11.57 -11.87
N PHE A 132 8.82 -10.50 -12.15
CA PHE A 132 9.87 -10.50 -13.16
C PHE A 132 11.00 -11.49 -12.80
N GLN A 133 11.44 -11.48 -11.54
CA GLN A 133 12.49 -12.38 -11.07
C GLN A 133 12.03 -13.86 -11.04
N GLN A 134 10.77 -14.12 -10.70
CA GLN A 134 10.14 -15.45 -10.74
C GLN A 134 9.87 -15.95 -12.16
N GLY A 135 9.72 -15.06 -13.14
CA GLY A 135 9.53 -15.38 -14.55
C GLY A 135 10.75 -15.99 -15.24
N GLY A 136 11.91 -16.01 -14.56
CA GLY A 136 13.13 -16.69 -15.01
C GLY A 136 13.62 -16.20 -16.38
N TYR A 137 14.31 -17.08 -17.12
CA TYR A 137 14.90 -16.77 -18.43
C TYR A 137 13.90 -16.22 -19.44
N VAL A 138 12.64 -16.67 -19.40
CA VAL A 138 11.61 -16.25 -20.36
C VAL A 138 11.24 -14.77 -20.17
N GLY A 139 11.20 -14.28 -18.93
CA GLY A 139 10.93 -12.87 -18.63
C GLY A 139 11.98 -11.92 -19.22
N TYR A 140 13.26 -12.25 -19.10
CA TYR A 140 14.35 -11.46 -19.68
C TYR A 140 14.28 -11.37 -21.21
N VAL A 141 13.90 -12.46 -21.89
CA VAL A 141 13.74 -12.47 -23.36
C VAL A 141 12.61 -11.54 -23.80
N VAL A 142 11.45 -11.59 -23.12
CA VAL A 142 10.31 -10.72 -23.43
C VAL A 142 10.66 -9.24 -23.23
N VAL A 143 11.35 -8.91 -22.14
CA VAL A 143 11.78 -7.52 -21.89
C VAL A 143 12.80 -7.05 -22.93
N ALA A 144 13.76 -7.89 -23.32
CA ALA A 144 14.72 -7.55 -24.37
C ALA A 144 14.03 -7.29 -25.72
N LEU A 145 13.10 -8.15 -26.12
CA LEU A 145 12.30 -7.97 -27.34
C LEU A 145 11.40 -6.73 -27.23
N GLY A 146 10.83 -6.47 -26.06
CA GLY A 146 10.02 -5.28 -25.78
C GLY A 146 10.80 -3.99 -25.95
N ILE A 147 12.02 -3.91 -25.38
CA ILE A 147 12.91 -2.76 -25.53
C ILE A 147 13.31 -2.57 -26.99
N LEU A 148 13.69 -3.65 -27.69
CA LEU A 148 14.06 -3.57 -29.10
C LEU A 148 12.89 -3.09 -29.97
N GLY A 149 11.69 -3.63 -29.75
CA GLY A 149 10.47 -3.19 -30.42
C GLY A 149 10.12 -1.74 -30.11
N LEU A 150 10.26 -1.31 -28.85
CA LEU A 150 10.04 0.06 -28.43
C LEU A 150 11.01 1.04 -29.13
N LEU A 151 12.29 0.69 -29.23
CA LEU A 151 13.29 1.52 -29.90
C LEU A 151 12.98 1.69 -31.39
N ILE A 152 12.63 0.61 -32.07
CA ILE A 152 12.25 0.65 -33.49
C ILE A 152 10.97 1.48 -33.68
N GLY A 153 9.95 1.24 -32.84
CA GLY A 153 8.69 1.97 -32.88
C GLY A 153 8.86 3.47 -32.60
N LEU A 154 9.68 3.82 -31.61
CA LEU A 154 10.00 5.21 -31.28
C LEU A 154 10.76 5.90 -32.42
N GLY A 155 11.72 5.21 -33.05
CA GLY A 155 12.42 5.71 -34.22
C GLY A 155 11.48 5.99 -35.40
N GLN A 156 10.56 5.07 -35.68
CA GLN A 156 9.57 5.24 -36.75
C GLN A 156 8.57 6.36 -36.44
N TYR A 157 8.13 6.47 -35.18
CA TYR A 157 7.27 7.55 -34.71
C TYR A 157 7.94 8.92 -34.89
N LEU A 158 9.19 9.08 -34.44
CA LEU A 158 9.94 10.32 -34.61
C LEU A 158 10.14 10.66 -36.09
N TYR A 159 10.43 9.67 -36.94
CA TYR A 159 10.51 9.88 -38.38
C TYR A 159 9.19 10.41 -38.96
N LEU A 160 8.06 9.79 -38.61
CA LEU A 160 6.72 10.23 -39.05
C LEU A 160 6.38 11.64 -38.57
N VAL A 161 6.75 12.00 -37.33
CA VAL A 161 6.57 13.35 -36.80
C VAL A 161 7.39 14.36 -37.60
N VAL A 162 8.66 14.07 -37.89
CA VAL A 162 9.52 14.96 -38.69
C VAL A 162 8.98 15.13 -40.11
N VAL A 163 8.55 14.04 -40.76
CA VAL A 163 7.94 14.10 -42.10
C VAL A 163 6.65 14.91 -42.07
N SER A 164 5.78 14.69 -41.08
CA SER A 164 4.52 15.44 -40.92
C SER A 164 4.77 16.93 -40.74
N LEU A 165 5.77 17.31 -39.94
CA LEU A 165 6.18 18.70 -39.75
C LEU A 165 6.73 19.33 -41.05
N ARG A 166 7.52 18.58 -41.83
CA ARG A 166 8.04 19.04 -43.13
C ARG A 166 6.93 19.24 -44.15
N VAL A 167 6.00 18.29 -44.27
CA VAL A 167 4.84 18.40 -45.17
C VAL A 167 3.96 19.58 -44.75
N ASN A 168 3.71 19.78 -43.46
CA ASN A 168 2.90 20.90 -42.98
C ASN A 168 3.55 22.26 -43.27
N ARG A 169 4.88 22.36 -43.09
CA ARG A 169 5.65 23.55 -43.50
C ARG A 169 5.57 23.82 -45.00
N GLN A 170 5.63 22.77 -45.83
CA GLN A 170 5.53 22.90 -47.29
C GLN A 170 4.13 23.33 -47.75
N ARG A 171 3.06 22.86 -47.10
CA ARG A 171 1.69 23.32 -47.35
C ARG A 171 1.48 24.79 -46.99
N GLN A 172 2.21 25.30 -46.00
CA GLN A 172 2.18 26.73 -45.65
C GLN A 172 3.01 27.59 -46.63
N SER A 173 3.95 26.99 -47.37
CA SER A 173 4.81 27.67 -48.36
C SER A 173 4.44 27.30 -49.80
N LEU A 174 3.18 27.53 -50.20
CA LEU A 174 2.66 27.22 -51.55
C LEU A 174 3.28 28.03 -52.72
N ASN A 175 4.18 28.99 -52.45
CA ASN A 175 4.77 29.87 -53.48
C ASN A 175 6.20 29.50 -53.93
N GLN A 176 6.81 28.42 -53.43
CA GLN A 176 8.14 27.96 -53.89
C GLN A 176 8.24 26.43 -53.88
N LEU A 177 7.77 25.78 -54.95
CA LEU A 177 7.89 24.34 -55.17
C LEU A 177 9.36 23.97 -55.47
N LYS A 178 9.99 23.16 -54.60
CA LYS A 178 11.30 22.53 -54.87
C LYS A 178 11.13 21.06 -55.25
N ALA A 179 11.67 20.69 -56.41
CA ALA A 179 11.42 19.47 -57.17
C ALA A 179 12.09 18.18 -56.64
N ASN A 180 12.31 18.01 -55.32
CA ASN A 180 13.18 16.93 -54.81
C ASN A 180 12.55 16.00 -53.76
N ASN A 181 11.24 15.68 -53.86
CA ASN A 181 10.67 14.60 -53.04
C ASN A 181 9.51 13.85 -53.74
N PRO A 182 9.38 12.52 -53.55
CA PRO A 182 8.41 11.65 -54.25
C PRO A 182 6.93 12.06 -54.23
N PRO A 183 6.37 12.71 -53.18
CA PRO A 183 4.96 13.13 -53.25
C PRO A 183 4.72 14.32 -54.19
N GLY A 184 5.76 15.02 -54.66
CA GLY A 184 5.65 16.12 -55.62
C GLY A 184 5.23 15.67 -57.02
N THR A 185 5.43 14.39 -57.35
CA THR A 185 5.09 13.85 -58.68
C THR A 185 3.59 13.63 -58.86
N CYS A 186 2.85 13.34 -57.78
CA CYS A 186 1.41 13.07 -57.87
C CYS A 186 0.54 14.33 -57.96
N ILE A 187 1.06 15.48 -57.51
CA ILE A 187 0.37 16.79 -57.57
C ILE A 187 0.72 17.60 -58.83
N ALA A 188 1.74 17.20 -59.59
CA ALA A 188 2.06 17.78 -60.90
C ALA A 188 1.40 17.03 -62.07
N ALA A 189 0.72 15.91 -61.78
CA ALA A 189 0.09 15.03 -62.77
C ALA A 189 -1.44 15.21 -62.87
N PHE A 190 -2.00 16.23 -62.23
CA PHE A 190 -3.39 16.69 -62.39
C PHE A 190 -3.42 18.16 -62.80
#